data_AF-A0A925Z2T4-F1
#
_entry.id   AF-A0A925Z2T4-F1
#
_cell.length_a   1.000
_cell.length_b   1.000
_cell.length_c   1.000
_cell.angle_alpha   90.00
_cell.angle_beta   90.00
_cell.angle_gamma   90.00
#
_symmetry.space_group_name_H-M   'P 1'
#
loop_
_entity.id
_entity.type
_entity.pdbx_description
1 polymer ?
#
loop_
_entity_poly.entity_id
_entity_poly.type
_entity_poly.pdbx_seq_one_letter_code
_entity_poly.pdbx_strand_id
1 'polypeptide(L)'
;MNETEPTVGRPDGKTIKRFYREASVGEEGGLWRVLLDDKAMRTPAKAMLAVQSRPLAEAIAGEWAGQGELIALAIMYLTRFANTAIDRVQGAEAAVLDDVLAYAGSDLLLYRAEASGG
;
A
#
# COMPACT_ATOMS: atom_id res chain seq x y z
N MET A 1 34.47 15.35 7.67
CA MET A 1 33.67 14.10 7.60
C MET A 1 32.26 14.54 7.32
N ASN A 2 31.89 14.58 6.04
CA ASN A 2 30.53 14.95 5.63
C ASN A 2 29.91 13.68 5.05
N GLU A 3 29.13 12.99 5.87
CA GLU A 3 28.36 11.82 5.45
C GLU A 3 27.12 12.34 4.72
N THR A 4 27.14 12.27 3.39
CA THR A 4 25.97 12.50 2.55
C THR A 4 25.02 11.32 2.72
N GLU A 5 23.92 11.52 3.43
CA GLU A 5 22.83 10.55 3.51
C GLU A 5 22.26 10.23 2.11
N PRO A 6 21.88 8.97 1.85
CA PRO A 6 21.38 8.57 0.55
C PRO A 6 19.99 9.17 0.32
N THR A 7 19.90 10.08 -0.65
CA THR A 7 18.64 10.60 -1.15
C THR A 7 17.89 9.50 -1.90
N VAL A 8 17.00 8.79 -1.20
CA VAL A 8 15.99 7.93 -1.82
C VAL A 8 14.95 8.82 -2.50
N GLY A 9 15.31 9.28 -3.71
CA GLY A 9 14.44 9.97 -4.65
C GLY A 9 14.24 9.11 -5.88
N ARG A 10 12.98 8.89 -6.26
CA ARG A 10 12.56 8.27 -7.53
C ARG A 10 13.12 9.09 -8.72
N PRO A 11 13.45 8.47 -9.88
CA PRO A 11 14.06 9.14 -11.05
C PRO A 11 13.30 10.35 -11.65
N ASP A 12 12.07 10.62 -11.22
CA ASP A 12 11.19 11.69 -11.70
C ASP A 12 11.17 12.95 -10.80
N GLY A 13 12.02 13.03 -9.77
CA GLY A 13 12.46 14.30 -9.15
C GLY A 13 11.41 15.12 -8.39
N LYS A 14 10.20 14.60 -8.16
CA LYS A 14 9.13 15.34 -7.46
C LYS A 14 9.09 14.98 -5.97
N THR A 15 9.80 15.76 -5.17
CA THR A 15 9.78 15.65 -3.71
C THR A 15 8.52 16.33 -3.15
N ILE A 16 7.71 15.60 -2.38
CA ILE A 16 6.50 16.15 -1.76
C ILE A 16 6.85 16.53 -0.32
N LYS A 17 6.67 17.81 0.04
CA LYS A 17 6.77 18.25 1.43
C LYS A 17 5.57 17.72 2.23
N ARG A 18 5.80 17.31 3.48
CA ARG A 18 4.73 16.96 4.40
C ARG A 18 3.78 18.14 4.54
N PHE A 19 2.50 17.91 4.24
CA PHE A 19 1.46 18.94 4.20
C PHE A 19 0.38 18.73 5.27
N TYR A 20 0.57 17.74 6.13
CA TYR A 20 -0.34 17.37 7.21
C TYR A 20 0.39 17.27 8.54
N ARG A 21 -0.31 17.52 9.63
CA ARG A 21 0.22 17.36 10.99
C ARG A 21 -0.02 15.95 11.51
N GLU A 22 -1.22 15.43 11.36
CA GLU A 22 -1.65 14.17 11.95
C GLU A 22 -2.16 13.19 10.89
N ALA A 23 -1.87 11.91 11.10
CA ALA A 23 -2.44 10.80 10.35
C ALA A 23 -3.21 9.91 11.32
N SER A 24 -4.49 9.67 11.04
CA SER A 24 -5.40 8.94 11.91
C SER A 24 -6.32 8.01 11.10
N VAL A 25 -7.15 7.25 11.80
CA VAL A 25 -8.14 6.36 11.19
C VAL A 25 -9.55 6.80 11.62
N GLY A 26 -10.47 6.89 10.66
CA GLY A 26 -11.89 7.10 10.91
C GLY A 26 -12.73 5.94 10.38
N GLU A 27 -13.83 5.64 11.07
CA GLU A 27 -14.80 4.64 10.62
C GLU A 27 -16.01 5.35 9.98
N GLU A 28 -16.39 4.92 8.78
CA GLU A 28 -17.64 5.37 8.18
C GLU A 28 -18.15 4.36 7.15
N GLY A 29 -19.39 3.93 7.32
CA GLY A 29 -20.05 2.95 6.44
C GLY A 29 -19.49 1.53 6.58
N GLY A 30 -19.01 1.15 7.77
CA GLY A 30 -18.40 -0.16 8.02
C GLY A 30 -17.01 -0.35 7.42
N LEU A 31 -16.38 0.74 6.95
CA LEU A 31 -15.02 0.76 6.43
C LEU A 31 -14.15 1.70 7.25
N TRP A 32 -12.86 1.41 7.28
CA TRP A 32 -11.83 2.19 7.96
C TRP A 32 -11.06 3.02 6.94
N ARG A 33 -11.08 4.34 7.13
CA ARG A 33 -10.51 5.34 6.25
C ARG A 33 -9.28 5.93 6.90
N VAL A 34 -8.25 6.20 6.09
CA VAL A 34 -7.09 6.94 6.56
C VAL A 34 -7.37 8.43 6.40
N LEU A 35 -7.14 9.19 7.46
CA LEU A 35 -7.35 10.63 7.52
C LEU A 35 -6.01 11.35 7.67
N LEU A 36 -5.84 12.46 6.95
CA LEU A 36 -4.74 13.40 7.16
C LEU A 36 -5.35 14.73 7.61
N ASP A 37 -5.05 15.17 8.83
CA ASP A 37 -5.70 16.32 9.47
C ASP A 37 -7.23 16.27 9.31
N ASP A 38 -7.82 15.14 9.71
CA ASP A 38 -9.26 14.82 9.62
C ASP A 38 -9.84 14.72 8.20
N LYS A 39 -9.03 14.88 7.16
CA LYS A 39 -9.46 14.74 5.76
C LYS A 39 -9.21 13.33 5.24
N ALA A 40 -10.27 12.68 4.78
CA ALA A 40 -10.18 11.36 4.19
C ALA A 40 -9.28 11.35 2.96
N MET A 41 -8.32 10.44 2.98
CA MET A 41 -7.39 10.22 1.88
C MET A 41 -8.09 9.64 0.65
N ARG A 42 -7.54 9.99 -0.50
CA ARG A 42 -7.95 9.42 -1.79
C ARG A 42 -6.78 8.76 -2.49
N THR A 43 -7.12 7.75 -3.26
CA THR A 43 -6.21 7.09 -4.18
C THR A 43 -5.90 7.99 -5.38
N PRO A 44 -4.87 7.67 -6.18
CA PRO A 44 -4.61 8.38 -7.44
C PRO A 44 -5.81 8.41 -8.40
N ALA A 45 -6.63 7.35 -8.46
CA ALA A 45 -7.87 7.33 -9.25
C ALA A 45 -9.05 8.06 -8.58
N LYS A 46 -8.81 8.79 -7.48
CA LYS A 46 -9.78 9.58 -6.70
C LYS A 46 -10.83 8.75 -5.95
N ALA A 47 -10.64 7.43 -5.86
CA ALA A 47 -11.41 6.59 -4.95
C ALA A 47 -11.00 6.89 -3.50
N MET A 48 -11.86 6.53 -2.56
CA MET A 48 -11.57 6.71 -1.15
C MET A 48 -10.60 5.63 -0.68
N LEU A 49 -9.54 6.02 0.05
CA LEU A 49 -8.63 5.04 0.65
C LEU A 49 -9.27 4.46 1.92
N ALA A 50 -10.13 3.47 1.72
CA ALA A 50 -10.91 2.80 2.75
C ALA A 50 -10.70 1.28 2.68
N VAL A 51 -10.49 0.64 3.83
CA VAL A 51 -10.26 -0.81 3.95
C VAL A 51 -11.20 -1.41 4.99
N GLN A 52 -11.49 -2.71 4.87
CA GLN A 52 -12.37 -3.41 5.83
C GLN A 52 -11.67 -3.70 7.17
N SER A 53 -10.35 -3.79 7.17
CA SER A 53 -9.54 -4.15 8.34
C SER A 53 -9.02 -2.92 9.07
N ARG A 54 -9.44 -2.73 10.32
CA ARG A 54 -8.93 -1.66 11.19
C ARG A 54 -7.40 -1.72 11.39
N PRO A 55 -6.80 -2.88 11.72
CA PRO A 55 -5.34 -2.96 11.85
C PRO A 55 -4.59 -2.56 10.57
N LEU A 56 -5.16 -2.88 9.40
CA LEU A 56 -4.57 -2.46 8.13
C LEU A 56 -4.63 -0.93 7.96
N ALA A 57 -5.77 -0.31 8.28
CA ALA A 57 -5.90 1.14 8.23
C ALA A 57 -4.94 1.83 9.22
N GLU A 58 -4.79 1.29 10.43
CA GLU A 58 -3.85 1.81 11.44
C GLU A 58 -2.40 1.68 10.98
N ALA A 59 -2.02 0.56 10.34
CA ALA A 59 -0.69 0.37 9.78
C ALA A 59 -0.40 1.35 8.63
N ILE A 60 -1.37 1.58 7.75
CA ILE A 60 -1.26 2.59 6.69
C ILE A 60 -1.11 3.99 7.31
N ALA A 61 -1.97 4.37 8.27
CA ALA A 61 -1.85 5.63 8.98
C ALA A 61 -0.48 5.78 9.67
N GLY A 62 0.08 4.68 10.19
CA GLY A 62 1.44 4.61 10.73
C GLY A 62 2.53 4.96 9.71
N GLU A 63 2.42 4.48 8.46
CA GLU A 63 3.35 4.89 7.38
C GLU A 63 3.31 6.40 7.15
N TRP A 64 2.11 7.01 7.18
CA TRP A 64 1.93 8.45 7.02
C TRP A 64 2.42 9.23 8.25
N ALA A 65 2.16 8.75 9.45
CA ALA A 65 2.65 9.38 10.68
C ALA A 65 4.19 9.41 10.75
N GLY A 66 4.83 8.34 10.26
CA GLY A 66 6.29 8.17 10.25
C GLY A 66 7.06 8.99 9.21
N GLN A 67 6.41 9.78 8.36
CA GLN A 67 7.10 10.62 7.37
C GLN A 67 7.76 11.85 8.01
N GLY A 68 8.97 12.19 7.55
CA GLY A 68 9.68 13.41 7.96
C GLY A 68 9.14 14.68 7.27
N GLU A 69 10.01 15.68 7.09
CA GLU A 69 9.66 16.91 6.35
C GLU A 69 9.33 16.64 4.87
N LEU A 70 9.92 15.57 4.32
CA LEU A 70 9.72 15.12 2.94
C LEU A 70 9.06 13.74 2.99
N ILE A 71 8.01 13.57 2.19
CA ILE A 71 7.28 12.32 2.06
C ILE A 71 8.04 11.40 1.10
N ALA A 72 8.45 10.24 1.59
CA ALA A 72 9.13 9.19 0.84
C ALA A 72 8.12 8.14 0.38
N LEU A 73 7.39 8.41 -0.71
CA LEU A 73 6.39 7.49 -1.25
C LEU A 73 6.94 6.09 -1.60
N ALA A 74 8.24 5.97 -1.85
CA ALA A 74 8.89 4.71 -2.20
C ALA A 74 8.83 3.66 -1.08
N ILE A 75 8.80 4.11 0.18
CA ILE A 75 8.83 3.24 1.36
C ILE A 75 7.44 3.00 1.98
N MET A 76 6.39 3.58 1.40
CA MET A 76 5.00 3.44 1.87
C MET A 76 4.33 2.27 1.15
N TYR A 77 4.77 1.06 1.46
CA TYR A 77 4.37 -0.15 0.76
C TYR A 77 2.88 -0.46 0.94
N LEU A 78 2.35 -0.35 2.16
CA LEU A 78 0.94 -0.64 2.45
C LEU A 78 0.04 0.37 1.75
N THR A 79 0.42 1.65 1.78
CA THR A 79 -0.28 2.72 1.04
C THR A 79 -0.31 2.43 -0.46
N ARG A 80 0.82 2.03 -1.05
CA ARG A 80 0.90 1.69 -2.48
C ARG A 80 0.06 0.46 -2.83
N PHE A 81 0.08 -0.58 -2.00
CA PHE A 81 -0.73 -1.76 -2.20
C PHE A 81 -2.22 -1.44 -2.09
N ALA A 82 -2.64 -0.69 -1.06
CA ALA A 82 -4.01 -0.26 -0.88
C ALA A 82 -4.51 0.56 -2.07
N ASN A 83 -3.71 1.54 -2.54
CA ASN A 83 -4.03 2.32 -3.75
C ASN A 83 -4.22 1.42 -4.97
N THR A 84 -3.32 0.45 -5.17
CA THR A 84 -3.39 -0.47 -6.31
C THR A 84 -4.62 -1.37 -6.23
N ALA A 85 -4.88 -1.94 -5.05
CA ALA A 85 -6.03 -2.79 -4.82
C ALA A 85 -7.34 -2.03 -5.06
N ILE A 86 -7.47 -0.82 -4.51
CA ILE A 86 -8.67 -0.01 -4.67
C ILE A 86 -8.85 0.43 -6.14
N ASP A 87 -7.80 0.92 -6.79
CA ASP A 87 -7.90 1.49 -8.13
C ASP A 87 -8.02 0.44 -9.24
N ARG A 88 -7.49 -0.76 -9.04
CA ARG A 88 -7.47 -1.82 -10.07
C ARG A 88 -8.43 -2.97 -9.81
N VAL A 89 -8.82 -3.20 -8.56
CA VAL A 89 -9.62 -4.37 -8.18
C VAL A 89 -11.08 -4.01 -7.92
N GLN A 90 -11.40 -2.78 -7.47
CA GLN A 90 -12.80 -2.36 -7.40
C GLN A 90 -13.40 -2.31 -8.81
N GLY A 91 -14.30 -3.25 -9.11
CA GLY A 91 -14.90 -3.44 -10.44
C GLY A 91 -14.24 -4.51 -11.31
N ALA A 92 -13.19 -5.18 -10.82
CA ALA A 92 -12.52 -6.29 -11.48
C ALA A 92 -12.22 -7.46 -10.52
N GLU A 93 -12.97 -7.58 -9.40
CA GLU A 93 -12.70 -8.59 -8.37
C GLU A 93 -12.65 -10.01 -8.95
N ALA A 94 -13.52 -10.32 -9.91
CA ALA A 94 -13.53 -11.62 -10.58
C ALA A 94 -12.28 -11.87 -11.44
N ALA A 95 -11.82 -10.87 -12.18
CA ALA A 95 -10.63 -11.00 -13.03
C ALA A 95 -9.34 -11.14 -12.19
N VAL A 96 -9.26 -10.44 -11.05
CA VAL A 96 -8.13 -10.58 -10.12
C VAL A 96 -8.16 -11.89 -9.36
N LEU A 97 -9.35 -12.39 -8.99
CA LEU A 97 -9.49 -13.72 -8.42
C LEU A 97 -9.05 -14.80 -9.43
N ASP A 98 -9.47 -14.68 -10.70
CA ASP A 98 -9.09 -15.61 -11.76
C ASP A 98 -7.59 -15.56 -12.04
N ASP A 99 -6.95 -14.38 -12.05
CA ASP A 99 -5.50 -14.26 -12.19
C ASP A 99 -4.74 -14.88 -11.00
N VAL A 100 -5.23 -14.70 -9.76
CA VAL A 100 -4.66 -15.33 -8.57
C VAL A 100 -4.81 -16.85 -8.63
N LEU A 101 -5.97 -17.36 -9.06
CA LEU A 101 -6.23 -18.79 -9.21
C LEU A 101 -5.40 -19.40 -10.35
N ALA A 102 -5.25 -18.70 -11.48
CA ALA A 102 -4.41 -19.11 -12.59
C ALA A 102 -2.94 -19.21 -12.15
N TYR A 103 -2.47 -18.27 -11.32
CA TYR A 103 -1.11 -18.32 -10.77
C TYR A 103 -0.94 -19.45 -9.74
N ALA A 104 -1.92 -19.66 -8.85
CA ALA A 104 -1.93 -20.78 -7.89
C ALA A 104 -1.95 -22.17 -8.58
N GLY A 105 -2.54 -22.27 -9.77
CA GLY A 105 -2.49 -23.47 -10.61
C GLY A 105 -1.12 -23.72 -11.27
N SER A 106 -0.26 -22.70 -11.32
CA SER A 106 1.09 -22.76 -11.91
C SER A 106 2.23 -22.61 -10.90
N ASP A 107 1.91 -22.54 -9.60
CA ASP A 107 2.93 -22.32 -8.57
C ASP A 107 3.87 -23.52 -8.47
N LEU A 108 5.15 -23.26 -8.79
CA LEU A 108 6.29 -24.18 -8.76
C LEU A 108 6.56 -24.79 -7.37
N LEU A 109 5.81 -24.40 -6.34
CA LEU A 109 5.79 -25.04 -5.03
C LEU A 109 5.13 -26.44 -5.02
N LEU A 110 4.46 -26.85 -6.11
CA LEU A 110 3.95 -28.22 -6.30
C LEU A 110 4.83 -29.12 -7.18
N TYR A 111 6.10 -28.76 -7.40
CA TYR A 111 7.10 -29.75 -7.78
C TYR A 111 7.88 -30.20 -6.54
N ARG A 112 7.24 -31.03 -5.71
CA ARG A 112 8.01 -31.91 -4.83
C ARG A 112 8.78 -32.85 -5.77
N ALA A 113 10.06 -32.56 -5.99
CA ALA A 113 10.96 -33.58 -6.48
C ALA A 113 10.87 -34.74 -5.47
N GLU A 114 10.22 -35.83 -5.87
CA GLU A 114 10.40 -37.12 -5.23
C GLU A 114 11.91 -37.34 -5.19
N ALA A 115 12.50 -37.24 -4.00
CA ALA A 115 13.88 -37.63 -3.79
C ALA A 115 13.95 -39.11 -4.17
N SER A 116 14.56 -39.42 -5.31
CA SER A 116 14.92 -40.79 -5.65
C SER A 116 15.93 -41.25 -4.61
N GLY A 117 15.46 -41.99 -3.61
CA GLY A 117 16.31 -42.75 -2.71
C GLY A 117 17.01 -43.86 -3.49
N GLY A 118 18.34 -43.90 -3.36
CA GLY A 118 19.23 -44.93 -3.90
C GLY A 118 20.61 -44.76 -3.29
#